data_AF-X0UQ14-F1
#
_entry.id   AF-X0UQ14-F1
#
_cell.length_a   1.000
_cell.length_b   1.000
_cell.length_c   1.000
_cell.angle_alpha   90.00
_cell.angle_beta   90.00
_cell.angle_gamma   90.00
#
_symmetry.space_group_name_H-M   'P 1'
#
loop_
_entity.id
_entity.type
_entity.pdbx_description
1 polymer ?
#
loop_
_entity_poly.entity_id
_entity_poly.type
_entity_poly.pdbx_seq_one_letter_code
_entity_poly.pdbx_strand_id
1 'polypeptide(L)'
;MKTNKLGEIKEIEHVIREEIDKCRNLGEHARGGSGHLSYRSMSKFKLGKLKKTKHQEGIAFEVICTYDVYTETEFMHSPDMDELYTEHYKDMFIIDSAFRILEINEN
;
A
#
# COMPACT_ATOMS: atom_id res chain seq x y z
N MET A 1 -2.64 -15.08 -31.96
CA MET A 1 -1.64 -14.32 -31.18
C MET A 1 -1.76 -14.75 -29.72
N LYS A 2 -0.70 -15.28 -29.10
CA LYS A 2 -0.73 -15.59 -27.65
C LYS A 2 -0.51 -14.26 -26.91
N THR A 3 -1.55 -13.69 -26.34
CA THR A 3 -1.43 -12.53 -25.45
C THR A 3 -0.49 -12.87 -24.30
N ASN A 4 0.47 -11.99 -24.03
CA ASN A 4 1.53 -12.22 -23.08
C ASN A 4 0.98 -11.98 -21.66
N LYS A 5 0.28 -13.00 -21.11
CA LYS A 5 -0.43 -12.94 -19.81
C LYS A 5 0.41 -12.38 -18.65
N LEU A 6 1.73 -12.51 -18.72
CA LEU A 6 2.64 -11.97 -17.70
C LEU A 6 2.72 -10.43 -17.75
N GLY A 7 2.65 -9.85 -18.95
CA GLY A 7 2.63 -8.39 -19.13
C GLY A 7 1.34 -7.78 -18.61
N GLU A 8 0.20 -8.39 -18.92
CA GLU A 8 -1.13 -7.96 -18.44
C GLU A 8 -1.22 -7.94 -16.91
N ILE A 9 -0.64 -8.94 -16.22
CA ILE A 9 -0.65 -8.99 -14.74
C ILE A 9 0.20 -7.86 -14.13
N LYS A 10 1.35 -7.56 -14.73
CA LYS A 10 2.22 -6.47 -14.23
C LYS A 10 1.58 -5.10 -14.41
N GLU A 11 0.86 -4.90 -15.51
CA GLU A 11 0.11 -3.67 -15.78
C GLU A 11 -1.03 -3.49 -14.77
N ILE A 12 -1.79 -4.55 -14.49
CA ILE A 12 -2.83 -4.56 -13.44
C ILE A 12 -2.23 -4.24 -12.07
N GLU A 13 -1.14 -4.89 -11.69
CA GLU A 13 -0.45 -4.64 -10.42
C GLU A 13 0.00 -3.19 -10.31
N HIS A 14 0.54 -2.61 -11.39
CA HIS A 14 0.98 -1.22 -11.40
C HIS A 14 -0.19 -0.24 -11.16
N VAL A 15 -1.31 -0.40 -11.87
CA VAL A 15 -2.49 0.46 -11.70
C VAL A 15 -3.04 0.37 -10.27
N ILE A 16 -3.12 -0.84 -9.71
CA ILE A 16 -3.59 -1.04 -8.33
C ILE A 16 -2.65 -0.39 -7.32
N ARG A 17 -1.32 -0.48 -7.52
CA ARG A 17 -0.34 0.19 -6.65
C ARG A 17 -0.53 1.70 -6.69
N GLU A 18 -0.69 2.30 -7.86
CA GLU A 18 -0.91 3.75 -7.95
C GLU A 18 -2.17 4.22 -7.22
N GLU A 19 -3.26 3.45 -7.26
CA GLU A 19 -4.48 3.78 -6.52
C GLU A 19 -4.30 3.65 -5.00
N ILE A 20 -3.57 2.63 -4.56
CA ILE A 20 -3.22 2.46 -3.14
C ILE A 20 -2.27 3.57 -2.67
N ASP A 21 -1.30 3.96 -3.50
CA ASP A 21 -0.34 5.01 -3.20
C ASP A 21 -1.04 6.36 -2.96
N LYS A 22 -2.04 6.69 -3.79
CA LYS A 22 -2.89 7.87 -3.62
C LYS A 22 -3.75 7.76 -2.37
N CYS A 23 -4.38 6.60 -2.15
CA CYS A 23 -5.30 6.37 -1.03
C CYS A 23 -4.59 6.45 0.33
N ARG A 24 -3.42 5.82 0.45
CA ARG A 24 -2.62 5.83 1.67
C ARG A 24 -1.70 7.03 1.77
N ASN A 25 -1.67 7.88 0.74
CA ASN A 25 -0.79 9.03 0.65
C ASN A 25 0.63 8.59 1.02
N LEU A 26 1.23 7.76 0.15
CA LEU A 26 2.61 7.30 0.35
C LEU A 26 3.60 8.40 -0.06
N GLY A 27 4.82 8.29 0.46
CA GLY A 27 5.88 9.26 0.23
C GLY A 27 6.21 10.07 1.48
N GLU A 28 6.82 11.23 1.25
CA GLU A 28 7.27 12.13 2.31
C GLU A 28 6.14 13.09 2.70
N HIS A 29 5.93 13.22 4.01
CA HIS A 29 4.92 14.11 4.58
C HIS A 29 5.51 14.89 5.74
N ALA A 30 5.23 16.20 5.76
CA ALA A 30 5.44 17.01 6.93
C ALA A 30 4.43 16.60 8.00
N ARG A 31 4.91 16.21 9.18
CA ARG A 31 4.02 15.93 10.31
C ARG A 31 3.47 17.26 10.81
N GLY A 32 2.13 17.38 10.81
CA GLY A 32 1.42 18.64 11.02
C GLY A 32 1.94 19.42 12.24
N GLY A 33 2.54 20.59 11.99
CA GLY A 33 2.97 21.55 13.01
C GLY A 33 4.28 21.25 13.74
N SER A 34 4.97 20.14 13.49
CA SER A 34 6.18 19.77 14.27
C SER A 34 7.51 20.01 13.56
N GLY A 35 7.54 20.35 12.26
CA GLY A 35 8.82 20.49 11.52
C GLY A 35 9.55 19.16 11.26
N HIS A 36 8.88 18.02 11.47
CA HIS A 36 9.44 16.69 11.24
C HIS A 36 8.95 16.08 9.93
N LEU A 37 9.82 15.29 9.31
CA LEU A 37 9.47 14.47 8.16
C LEU A 37 9.04 13.08 8.60
N SER A 38 7.95 12.60 8.03
CA SER A 38 7.57 11.19 8.05
C SER A 38 7.57 10.66 6.64
N TYR A 39 8.16 9.49 6.43
CA TYR A 39 8.17 8.80 5.14
C TYR A 39 7.39 7.50 5.24
N ARG A 40 6.36 7.34 4.40
CA ARG A 40 5.57 6.10 4.34
C ARG A 40 5.85 5.39 3.03
N SER A 41 6.21 4.11 3.09
CA SER A 41 6.50 3.31 1.91
C SER A 41 5.85 1.93 1.96
N MET A 42 5.52 1.37 0.80
CA MET A 42 5.00 0.02 0.67
C MET A 42 6.15 -0.99 0.62
N SER A 43 6.32 -1.79 1.66
CA SER A 43 7.40 -2.77 1.78
C SER A 43 7.04 -4.13 1.18
N LYS A 44 5.76 -4.51 1.20
CA LYS A 44 5.25 -5.75 0.57
C LYS A 44 3.92 -5.52 -0.12
N PHE A 45 3.76 -6.14 -1.28
CA PHE A 45 2.53 -6.14 -2.06
C PHE A 45 2.22 -7.56 -2.52
N LYS A 46 1.00 -8.02 -2.28
CA LYS A 46 0.54 -9.34 -2.71
C LYS A 46 -0.83 -9.22 -3.35
N LEU A 47 -0.87 -9.43 -4.67
CA LEU A 47 -2.10 -9.52 -5.44
C LEU A 47 -2.69 -10.93 -5.38
N GLY A 48 -3.86 -11.06 -4.78
CA GLY A 48 -4.70 -12.25 -4.78
C GLY A 48 -5.88 -12.10 -5.74
N LYS A 49 -6.28 -13.21 -6.36
CA LYS A 49 -7.60 -13.28 -7.01
C LYS A 49 -8.62 -13.75 -5.97
N LEU A 50 -9.71 -13.01 -5.82
CA LEU A 50 -10.84 -13.50 -5.04
C LEU A 50 -11.40 -14.77 -5.70
N LYS A 51 -11.62 -15.82 -4.90
CA LYS A 51 -12.32 -17.01 -5.37
C LYS A 51 -13.72 -16.57 -5.75
N LYS A 52 -14.05 -16.65 -7.06
CA LYS A 52 -15.38 -16.35 -7.60
C LYS A 52 -16.46 -17.04 -6.76
N THR A 53 -17.09 -16.32 -5.85
CA THR A 53 -18.35 -16.71 -5.26
C THR A 53 -19.45 -16.21 -6.21
N LYS A 54 -20.50 -17.01 -6.41
CA LYS A 54 -21.61 -16.76 -7.36
C LYS A 54 -22.34 -15.40 -7.17
N HIS A 55 -21.99 -14.62 -6.16
CA HIS A 55 -22.66 -13.38 -5.75
C HIS A 55 -21.80 -12.11 -5.76
N GLN A 56 -20.61 -12.13 -6.38
CA GLN A 56 -19.79 -10.92 -6.52
C GLN A 56 -19.62 -10.55 -8.00
N GLU A 57 -20.66 -9.97 -8.60
CA GLU A 57 -20.51 -9.23 -9.86
C GLU A 57 -19.73 -7.95 -9.57
N GLY A 58 -18.61 -7.74 -10.28
CA GLY A 58 -17.80 -6.51 -10.22
C GLY A 58 -16.55 -6.54 -9.33
N ILE A 59 -16.34 -7.57 -8.49
CA ILE A 59 -15.14 -7.67 -7.64
C ILE A 59 -14.08 -8.54 -8.32
N ALA A 60 -12.84 -8.05 -8.40
CA ALA A 60 -11.79 -8.68 -9.19
C ALA A 60 -10.57 -9.13 -8.37
N PHE A 61 -10.18 -8.39 -7.32
CA PHE A 61 -8.94 -8.66 -6.60
C PHE A 61 -9.02 -8.42 -5.10
N GLU A 62 -8.24 -9.21 -4.36
CA GLU A 62 -7.89 -8.96 -2.96
C GLU A 62 -6.40 -8.64 -2.92
N VAL A 63 -6.03 -7.52 -2.31
CA VAL A 63 -4.65 -7.04 -2.27
C VAL A 63 -4.22 -6.90 -0.83
N ILE A 64 -3.12 -7.53 -0.45
CA ILE A 64 -2.53 -7.36 0.88
C ILE A 64 -1.28 -6.50 0.72
N CYS A 65 -1.23 -5.38 1.43
CA CYS A 65 -0.07 -4.51 1.48
C CYS A 65 0.50 -4.45 2.89
N THR A 66 1.81 -4.37 2.99
CA THR A 66 2.52 -4.00 4.22
C THR A 66 3.25 -2.69 3.98
N TYR A 67 3.16 -1.76 4.93
CA TYR A 67 3.79 -0.45 4.87
C TYR A 67 4.73 -0.26 6.02
N ASP A 68 5.83 0.41 5.73
CA ASP A 68 6.79 0.87 6.73
C ASP A 68 6.66 2.39 6.80
N VAL A 69 6.38 2.90 7.99
CA VAL A 69 6.33 4.34 8.29
C VAL A 69 7.57 4.68 9.10
N TYR A 70 8.44 5.49 8.50
CA TYR A 70 9.63 6.05 9.14
C TYR A 70 9.29 7.43 9.64
N THR A 71 9.53 7.68 10.92
CA THR A 71 9.34 9.01 11.50
C THR A 71 10.69 9.51 12.01
N GLU A 72 11.19 10.59 11.41
CA GLU A 72 12.26 11.35 12.05
C GLU A 72 11.68 11.99 13.31
N THR A 73 12.40 11.90 14.43
CA THR A 73 12.02 12.54 15.70
C THR A 73 13.16 13.43 16.19
N GLU A 74 12.88 14.52 16.92
CA GLU A 74 13.93 15.39 17.53
C GLU A 74 14.91 14.59 18.41
N PHE A 75 14.55 13.37 18.81
CA PHE A 75 15.37 12.48 19.63
C PHE A 75 16.49 11.76 18.85
N MET A 76 16.50 11.80 17.51
CA MET A 76 17.59 11.24 16.70
C MET A 76 18.89 12.05 16.79
N HIS A 77 18.90 13.19 17.50
CA HIS A 77 20.12 13.91 17.86
C HIS A 77 20.79 13.38 19.15
N SER A 78 20.19 12.39 19.82
CA SER A 78 20.85 11.70 20.92
C SER A 78 21.81 10.64 20.35
N PRO A 79 23.11 10.67 20.69
CA PRO A 79 24.12 9.77 20.11
C PRO A 79 23.91 8.27 20.38
N ASP A 80 22.90 7.92 21.19
CA ASP A 80 22.53 6.56 21.56
C ASP A 80 21.28 6.03 20.80
N MET A 81 20.66 6.82 19.92
CA MET A 81 19.43 6.46 19.18
C MET A 81 19.63 6.55 17.66
N ASP A 82 20.44 5.64 17.13
CA ASP A 82 20.65 5.45 15.68
C ASP A 82 19.43 4.88 14.94
N GLU A 83 18.34 4.52 15.64
CA GLU A 83 17.19 3.83 15.05
C GLU A 83 16.06 4.81 14.70
N LEU A 84 15.85 5.01 13.40
CA LEU A 84 14.60 5.56 12.86
C LEU A 84 13.44 4.74 13.42
N TYR A 85 12.50 5.39 14.13
CA TYR A 85 11.29 4.73 14.58
C TYR A 85 10.51 4.26 13.36
N THR A 86 10.41 2.94 13.21
CA THR A 86 9.75 2.28 12.08
C THR A 86 8.50 1.57 12.58
N GLU A 87 7.35 1.99 12.08
CA GLU A 87 6.07 1.32 12.32
C GLU A 87 5.68 0.48 11.11
N HIS A 88 5.14 -0.71 11.36
CA HIS A 88 4.69 -1.62 10.31
C HIS A 88 3.18 -1.74 10.34
N TYR A 89 2.55 -1.43 9.21
CA TYR A 89 1.10 -1.50 9.03
C TYR A 89 0.75 -2.55 7.99
N LYS A 90 -0.39 -3.24 8.15
CA LYS A 90 -0.87 -4.19 7.16
C LYS A 90 -2.31 -3.93 6.82
N ASP A 91 -2.55 -3.68 5.54
CA ASP A 91 -3.90 -3.50 5.01
C ASP A 91 -4.28 -4.61 4.05
N MET A 92 -5.58 -4.88 4.01
CA MET A 92 -6.20 -5.67 2.96
C MET A 92 -7.20 -4.80 2.20
N PHE A 93 -7.03 -4.70 0.87
CA PHE A 93 -7.91 -3.95 -0.02
C PHE A 93 -8.75 -4.91 -0.86
N ILE A 94 -10.02 -4.57 -1.01
CA ILE A 94 -10.93 -5.20 -1.98
C ILE A 94 -11.05 -4.27 -3.18
N ILE A 95 -10.70 -4.79 -4.36
CA ILE A 95 -10.60 -4.01 -5.60
C ILE A 95 -11.62 -4.52 -6.63
N ASP A 96 -12.33 -3.59 -7.27
CA ASP A 96 -13.28 -3.89 -8.34
C ASP A 96 -12.59 -4.17 -9.70
N SER A 97 -13.38 -4.56 -10.71
CA SER A 97 -12.87 -4.82 -12.05
C SER A 97 -12.43 -3.56 -12.82
N ALA A 98 -12.72 -2.37 -12.29
CA ALA A 98 -12.24 -1.08 -12.78
C ALA A 98 -11.01 -0.58 -12.01
N PHE A 99 -10.40 -1.45 -11.18
CA PHE A 99 -9.23 -1.19 -10.35
C PHE A 99 -9.43 -0.14 -9.24
N ARG A 100 -10.69 0.08 -8.84
CA ARG A 100 -11.03 1.00 -7.76
C ARG A 100 -11.05 0.28 -6.42
N ILE A 101 -10.62 0.96 -5.37
CA ILE A 101 -10.71 0.48 -4.00
C ILE A 101 -12.17 0.55 -3.55
N LEU A 102 -12.74 -0.60 -3.17
CA LEU A 102 -14.10 -0.69 -2.62
C LEU A 102 -14.09 -0.69 -1.09
N GLU A 103 -13.11 -1.37 -0.50
CA GLU A 103 -13.01 -1.58 0.95
C GLU A 103 -11.55 -1.66 1.39
N ILE A 104 -11.27 -1.16 2.59
CA ILE A 104 -9.97 -1.23 3.25
C ILE A 104 -10.18 -1.84 4.63
N ASN A 105 -9.52 -2.96 4.88
CA ASN A 105 -9.47 -3.60 6.19
C ASN A 105 -8.08 -3.38 6.80
N GLU A 106 -8.04 -2.49 7.78
CA GLU A 106 -6.83 -2.11 8.54
C GLU A 106 -6.59 -3.16 9.64
N ASN A 107 -5.36 -3.67 9.76
CA ASN A 107 -5.00 -4.75 10.70
C ASN A 107 -3.68 -4.46 11.41
#